data_AF-A0A645IXE7-F1
#
_entry.id   AF-A0A645IXE7-F1
#
_cell.length_a   1.000
_cell.length_b   1.000
_cell.length_c   1.000
_cell.angle_alpha   90.00
_cell.angle_beta   90.00
_cell.angle_gamma   90.00
#
_symmetry.space_group_name_H-M   'P 1'
#
loop_
_entity.id
_entity.type
_entity.pdbx_description
1 polymer ?
#
loop_
_entity_poly.entity_id
_entity_poly.type
_entity_poly.pdbx_seq_one_letter_code
_entity_poly.pdbx_strand_id
1 'polypeptide(L)'
;MIPEGGYNSVPKLIHPGVMFVGDAAALVNGVHGYNLAMWSGYYAAQAAYAAKKARDFSVKGLSLYQILLNESFVMQDLKANAGAAALQRNLPYSFDLYTKILNETAFHSAKVYTMPKRARRMFIFKKVTSMQPPLKIISDAWQAFKVMI
;
A
#
# COMPACT_ATOMS: atom_id res chain seq x y z
N MET A 1 12.18 9.97 -5.95
CA MET A 1 11.03 9.20 -6.50
C MET A 1 10.67 8.13 -5.48
N ILE A 2 9.39 7.77 -5.36
CA ILE A 2 8.93 6.68 -4.49
C ILE A 2 8.63 5.47 -5.38
N PRO A 3 9.21 4.29 -5.13
CA PRO A 3 8.82 3.07 -5.84
C PRO A 3 7.39 2.67 -5.45
N GLU A 4 6.45 2.74 -6.39
CA GLU A 4 5.02 2.40 -6.17
C GLU A 4 4.63 1.01 -6.71
N GLY A 5 5.60 0.27 -7.24
CA GLY A 5 5.37 -1.04 -7.83
C GLY A 5 5.03 -2.16 -6.82
N GLY A 6 5.31 -1.92 -5.53
CA GLY A 6 5.03 -2.84 -4.42
C GLY A 6 5.68 -4.22 -4.58
N TYR A 7 5.12 -5.22 -3.91
CA TYR A 7 5.63 -6.60 -3.88
C TYR A 7 5.90 -7.19 -5.28
N ASN A 8 5.03 -6.92 -6.25
CA ASN A 8 5.11 -7.49 -7.60
C ASN A 8 6.23 -6.88 -8.45
N SER A 9 6.84 -5.79 -8.00
CA SER A 9 7.92 -5.10 -8.70
C SER A 9 9.29 -5.29 -8.03
N VAL A 10 9.36 -6.12 -6.98
CA VAL A 10 10.62 -6.45 -6.30
C VAL A 10 11.50 -7.25 -7.28
N PRO A 11 12.69 -6.74 -7.66
CA PRO A 11 13.58 -7.43 -8.58
C PRO A 11 14.31 -8.58 -7.86
N LYS A 12 15.15 -9.30 -8.60
CA LYS A 12 16.08 -10.24 -7.97
C LYS A 12 17.03 -9.48 -7.05
N LEU A 13 16.99 -9.79 -5.75
CA LEU A 13 17.69 -9.03 -4.72
C LEU A 13 19.17 -9.38 -4.57
N ILE A 14 19.58 -10.55 -5.04
CA ILE A 14 20.92 -11.11 -4.82
C ILE A 14 21.58 -11.44 -6.15
N HIS A 15 22.80 -10.93 -6.32
CA HIS A 15 23.73 -11.26 -7.39
C HIS A 15 25.10 -11.64 -6.79
N PRO A 16 26.01 -12.29 -7.55
CA PRO A 16 27.35 -12.57 -7.06
C PRO A 16 28.03 -11.28 -6.56
N GLY A 17 28.37 -11.25 -5.27
CA GLY A 17 29.01 -10.11 -4.61
C GLY A 17 28.12 -8.89 -4.35
N VAL A 18 26.83 -8.92 -4.68
CA VAL A 18 25.94 -7.75 -4.61
C VAL A 18 24.57 -8.11 -4.01
N MET A 19 24.07 -7.23 -3.13
CA MET A 19 22.71 -7.28 -2.61
C MET A 19 22.06 -5.91 -2.78
N PHE A 20 20.80 -5.88 -3.24
CA PHE A 20 20.00 -4.66 -3.33
C PHE A 20 19.18 -4.47 -2.05
N VAL A 21 19.06 -3.24 -1.57
CA VAL A 21 18.32 -2.88 -0.34
C VAL A 21 17.51 -1.60 -0.55
N GLY A 22 16.52 -1.37 0.31
CA GLY A 22 15.67 -0.17 0.28
C GLY A 22 15.00 0.09 -1.06
N ASP A 23 14.94 1.36 -1.46
CA ASP A 23 14.28 1.81 -2.70
C ASP A 23 14.88 1.17 -3.96
N ALA A 24 16.20 0.90 -3.96
CA ALA A 24 16.86 0.21 -5.07
C ALA A 24 16.37 -1.23 -5.26
N ALA A 25 15.85 -1.84 -4.19
CA ALA A 25 15.20 -3.14 -4.19
C ALA A 25 13.67 -3.05 -4.31
N ALA A 26 13.11 -1.85 -4.57
CA ALA A 26 11.68 -1.58 -4.54
C ALA A 26 10.99 -1.95 -3.21
N LEU A 27 11.74 -1.93 -2.09
CA LEU A 27 11.23 -2.25 -0.76
C LEU A 27 10.60 -1.01 -0.11
N VAL A 28 9.57 -0.46 -0.76
CA VAL A 28 8.84 0.72 -0.30
C VAL A 28 7.34 0.46 -0.40
N ASN A 29 6.61 0.91 0.62
CA ASN A 29 5.16 0.75 0.67
C ASN A 29 4.49 2.07 1.09
N GLY A 30 4.23 2.92 0.10
CA GLY A 30 3.58 4.22 0.31
C GLY A 30 4.34 5.08 1.33
N VAL A 31 3.71 5.33 2.48
CA VAL A 31 4.26 6.14 3.58
C VAL A 31 5.34 5.39 4.38
N HIS A 32 5.35 4.06 4.33
CA HIS A 32 6.33 3.20 5.01
C HIS A 32 7.45 2.81 4.04
N GLY A 33 8.50 3.63 3.97
CA GLY A 33 9.69 3.37 3.15
C GLY A 33 10.99 3.33 3.96
N TYR A 34 11.17 4.28 4.88
CA TYR A 34 12.40 4.41 5.66
C TYR A 34 12.64 3.21 6.59
N ASN A 35 11.60 2.69 7.22
CA ASN A 35 11.66 1.51 8.08
C ASN A 35 12.05 0.28 7.26
N LEU A 36 11.40 0.04 6.12
CA LEU A 36 11.70 -1.07 5.22
C LEU A 36 13.14 -0.99 4.70
N ALA A 37 13.60 0.21 4.34
CA ALA A 37 14.98 0.46 3.93
C ALA A 37 15.98 0.12 5.04
N MET A 38 15.77 0.60 6.27
CA MET A 38 16.64 0.32 7.40
C MET A 38 16.73 -1.19 7.72
N TRP A 39 15.59 -1.87 7.79
CA TRP A 39 15.54 -3.29 8.09
C TRP A 39 16.13 -4.15 6.97
N SER A 40 15.87 -3.79 5.71
CA SER A 40 16.50 -4.47 4.57
C SER A 40 18.04 -4.35 4.60
N GLY A 41 18.57 -3.17 4.96
CA GLY A 41 20.01 -2.97 5.18
C GLY A 41 20.55 -3.79 6.34
N TYR A 42 19.82 -3.89 7.45
CA TYR A 42 20.19 -4.71 8.60
C TYR A 42 20.29 -6.20 8.25
N TYR A 43 19.31 -6.74 7.50
CA TYR A 43 19.37 -8.13 7.05
C TYR A 43 20.49 -8.39 6.03
N ALA A 44 20.72 -7.44 5.12
CA ALA A 44 21.82 -7.52 4.18
C ALA A 44 23.18 -7.51 4.89
N ALA A 45 23.34 -6.71 5.96
CA ALA A 45 24.56 -6.69 6.75
C ALA A 45 24.83 -8.03 7.45
N GLN A 46 23.79 -8.68 7.99
CA GLN A 46 23.91 -10.02 8.58
C GLN A 46 24.34 -11.06 7.54
N ALA A 47 23.73 -11.05 6.35
CA ALA A 47 24.09 -11.93 5.26
C ALA A 47 25.53 -11.69 4.78
N ALA A 48 25.94 -10.42 4.64
CA ALA A 48 27.31 -10.06 4.26
C ALA A 48 28.34 -10.54 5.30
N TYR A 49 28.01 -10.46 6.59
CA TYR A 49 28.86 -10.95 7.67
C TYR A 49 29.00 -12.48 7.64
N ALA A 50 27.91 -13.21 7.42
CA ALA A 50 27.92 -14.67 7.28
C ALA A 50 28.73 -15.10 6.04
N ALA A 51 28.50 -14.46 4.89
CA ALA A 51 29.25 -14.67 3.65
C ALA A 51 30.74 -14.42 3.83
N LYS A 52 31.12 -13.34 4.54
CA LYS A 52 32.51 -13.03 4.87
C LYS A 52 33.18 -14.13 5.72
N LYS A 53 32.49 -14.68 6.71
CA LYS A 53 32.99 -15.81 7.52
C LYS A 53 33.22 -17.05 6.68
N ALA A 54 32.28 -17.37 5.78
CA ALA A 54 32.37 -18.51 4.89
C ALA A 54 33.31 -18.29 3.68
N ARG A 55 33.76 -17.05 3.45
CA ARG A 55 34.45 -16.61 2.23
C ARG A 55 33.69 -16.95 0.94
N ASP A 56 32.36 -16.96 1.01
CA ASP A 56 31.47 -17.25 -0.11
C ASP A 56 30.54 -16.08 -0.36
N PHE A 57 30.83 -15.31 -1.41
CA PHE A 57 29.99 -14.20 -1.88
C PHE A 57 29.17 -14.57 -3.13
N SER A 58 29.04 -15.86 -3.42
CA SER A 58 28.11 -16.35 -4.43
C SER A 58 26.67 -16.05 -4.02
N VAL A 59 25.74 -16.24 -4.96
CA VAL A 59 24.29 -16.15 -4.67
C VAL A 59 23.89 -17.08 -3.53
N LYS A 60 24.53 -18.26 -3.43
CA LYS A 60 24.28 -19.22 -2.35
C LYS A 60 24.79 -18.68 -1.01
N GLY A 61 26.00 -18.15 -0.97
CA GLY A 61 26.58 -17.55 0.23
C GLY A 61 25.79 -16.35 0.77
N LEU A 62 25.14 -15.59 -0.13
CA LEU A 62 24.31 -14.44 0.23
C LEU A 62 22.82 -14.77 0.45
N SER A 63 22.41 -16.02 0.26
CA SER A 63 20.99 -16.45 0.33
C SER A 63 20.32 -16.16 1.68
N LEU A 64 21.10 -16.05 2.76
CA LEU A 64 20.61 -15.67 4.08
C LEU A 64 19.83 -14.35 4.04
N TYR A 65 20.23 -13.41 3.18
CA TYR A 65 19.51 -12.14 3.05
C TYR A 65 18.05 -12.35 2.61
N GLN A 66 17.83 -13.20 1.60
CA GLN A 66 16.49 -13.50 1.11
C GLN A 66 15.65 -14.21 2.16
N ILE A 67 16.25 -15.12 2.93
CA ILE A 67 15.57 -15.86 4.00
C ILE A 67 15.10 -14.87 5.07
N LEU A 68 16.02 -14.07 5.62
CA LEU A 68 15.71 -13.09 6.65
C LEU A 68 14.66 -12.08 6.19
N LEU A 69 14.78 -11.60 4.94
CA LEU A 69 13.83 -10.64 4.40
C LEU A 69 12.43 -11.26 4.23
N ASN A 70 12.33 -12.51 3.75
CA ASN A 70 11.07 -13.23 3.59
C ASN A 70 10.38 -13.54 4.93
N GLU A 71 11.15 -13.82 5.98
CA GLU A 71 10.65 -14.08 7.33
C GLU A 71 10.28 -12.79 8.07
N SER A 72 10.84 -11.65 7.65
CA SER A 72 10.59 -10.36 8.27
C SER A 72 9.24 -9.74 7.91
N PHE A 73 8.85 -8.74 8.69
CA PHE A 73 7.68 -7.90 8.42
C PHE A 73 7.82 -7.13 7.08
N VAL A 74 9.04 -6.94 6.54
CA VAL A 74 9.24 -6.19 5.29
C VAL A 74 8.48 -6.82 4.12
N MET A 75 8.61 -8.13 3.95
CA MET A 75 7.92 -8.84 2.88
C MET A 75 6.44 -9.08 3.19
N GLN A 76 6.07 -9.16 4.47
CA GLN A 76 4.68 -9.28 4.89
C GLN A 76 3.91 -7.98 4.58
N ASP A 77 4.46 -6.83 4.92
CA ASP A 77 3.87 -5.50 4.65
C ASP A 77 3.72 -5.25 3.15
N LEU A 78 4.74 -5.59 2.36
CA LEU A 78 4.70 -5.45 0.90
C LEU A 78 3.60 -6.33 0.29
N LYS A 79 3.45 -7.57 0.77
CA LYS A 79 2.39 -8.49 0.31
C LYS A 79 1.01 -7.98 0.68
N ALA A 80 0.83 -7.52 1.92
CA ALA A 80 -0.44 -6.97 2.41
C ALA A 80 -0.91 -5.79 1.55
N ASN A 81 0.01 -5.01 0.97
CA ASN A 81 -0.32 -3.85 0.15
C ASN A 81 -0.14 -4.08 -1.36
N ALA A 82 0.10 -5.32 -1.81
CA ALA A 82 0.36 -5.63 -3.21
C ALA A 82 -0.82 -5.26 -4.14
N GLY A 83 -2.05 -5.27 -3.61
CA GLY A 83 -3.26 -4.90 -4.34
C GLY A 83 -3.52 -3.39 -4.40
N ALA A 84 -2.87 -2.57 -3.58
CA ALA A 84 -3.18 -1.13 -3.46
C ALA A 84 -2.93 -0.37 -4.77
N ALA A 85 -1.80 -0.63 -5.44
CA ALA A 85 -1.48 -0.03 -6.73
C ALA A 85 -2.45 -0.48 -7.85
N ALA A 86 -3.00 -1.70 -7.76
CA ALA A 86 -4.03 -2.16 -8.69
C ALA A 86 -5.38 -1.48 -8.40
N LEU A 87 -5.75 -1.32 -7.12
CA LEU A 87 -6.96 -0.63 -6.71
C LEU A 87 -6.98 0.82 -7.21
N GLN A 88 -5.88 1.55 -7.03
CA GLN A 88 -5.78 2.93 -7.48
C GLN A 88 -5.89 3.06 -9.01
N ARG A 89 -5.32 2.12 -9.77
CA ARG A 89 -5.48 2.07 -11.23
C ARG A 89 -6.92 1.76 -11.65
N ASN A 90 -7.60 0.89 -10.92
CA ASN A 90 -9.00 0.53 -11.21
C ASN A 90 -9.98 1.62 -10.79
N LEU A 91 -9.67 2.38 -9.74
CA LEU A 91 -10.51 3.42 -9.14
C LEU A 91 -9.76 4.77 -9.07
N PRO A 92 -9.35 5.36 -10.20
CA PRO A 92 -8.55 6.59 -10.22
C PRO A 92 -9.31 7.80 -9.63
N TYR A 93 -10.63 7.77 -9.69
CA TYR A 93 -11.51 8.81 -9.17
C TYR A 93 -11.78 8.70 -7.66
N SER A 94 -11.40 7.58 -7.02
CA SER A 94 -11.80 7.26 -5.64
C SER A 94 -11.46 8.37 -4.65
N PHE A 95 -10.22 8.83 -4.64
CA PHE A 95 -9.76 9.83 -3.67
C PHE A 95 -10.53 11.15 -3.80
N ASP A 96 -10.68 11.68 -5.01
CA ASP A 96 -11.38 12.95 -5.26
C ASP A 96 -12.90 12.81 -4.98
N LEU A 97 -13.52 11.76 -5.53
CA LEU A 97 -14.95 11.52 -5.41
C LEU A 97 -15.37 11.30 -3.95
N TYR A 98 -14.70 10.41 -3.23
CA TYR A 98 -15.10 10.07 -1.86
C TYR A 98 -14.78 11.20 -0.89
N THR A 99 -13.68 11.93 -1.09
CA THR A 99 -13.41 13.16 -0.32
C THR A 99 -14.49 14.21 -0.54
N LYS A 100 -14.95 14.41 -1.78
CA LYS A 100 -16.09 15.30 -2.10
C LYS A 100 -17.39 14.84 -1.44
N ILE A 101 -17.72 13.55 -1.53
CA ILE A 101 -18.92 12.98 -0.89
C ILE A 101 -18.87 13.20 0.64
N LEU A 102 -17.72 12.97 1.27
CA LEU A 102 -17.53 13.17 2.71
C LEU A 102 -17.68 14.64 3.09
N ASN A 103 -17.03 15.55 2.36
CA ASN A 103 -17.12 16.99 2.61
C ASN A 103 -18.55 17.50 2.49
N GLU A 104 -19.26 17.11 1.44
CA GLU A 104 -20.65 17.50 1.20
C GLU A 104 -21.58 16.94 2.26
N THR A 105 -21.39 15.68 2.65
CA THR A 105 -22.17 15.05 3.73
C THR A 105 -21.93 15.76 5.06
N ALA A 106 -20.67 16.03 5.41
CA ALA A 106 -20.30 16.74 6.62
C ALA A 106 -20.90 18.16 6.64
N PHE A 107 -20.74 18.91 5.54
CA PHE A 107 -21.30 20.25 5.39
C PHE A 107 -22.84 20.26 5.58
N HIS A 108 -23.55 19.35 4.91
CA HIS A 108 -25.00 19.28 5.00
C HIS A 108 -25.50 18.69 6.34
N SER A 109 -24.69 17.90 7.04
CA SER A 109 -25.01 17.43 8.39
C SER A 109 -24.89 18.54 9.44
N ALA A 110 -23.85 19.36 9.35
CA ALA A 110 -23.54 20.42 10.31
C ALA A 110 -24.40 21.67 10.08
N LYS A 111 -24.77 21.96 8.82
CA LYS A 111 -25.61 23.10 8.49
C LYS A 111 -27.01 22.95 9.09
N VAL A 112 -27.44 23.99 9.79
CA VAL A 112 -28.79 24.08 10.36
C VAL A 112 -29.77 24.43 9.23
N TYR A 113 -30.76 23.56 9.03
CA TYR A 113 -31.82 23.76 8.05
C TYR A 113 -33.16 23.90 8.73
N THR A 114 -34.01 24.76 8.18
CA THR A 114 -35.44 24.90 8.49
C THR A 114 -36.27 23.77 7.88
N MET A 115 -35.74 22.54 7.88
CA MET A 115 -36.43 21.35 7.38
C MET A 115 -36.41 20.22 8.43
N PRO A 116 -37.42 19.33 8.44
CA PRO A 116 -37.43 18.16 9.33
C PRO A 116 -36.20 17.26 9.13
N LYS A 117 -35.73 16.60 10.21
CA LYS A 117 -34.55 15.72 10.19
C LYS A 117 -34.60 14.64 9.08
N ARG A 118 -35.79 14.09 8.80
CA ARG A 118 -36.00 13.09 7.74
C ARG A 118 -35.79 13.66 6.34
N ALA A 119 -36.32 14.86 6.07
CA ALA A 119 -36.14 15.55 4.79
C ALA A 119 -34.65 15.86 4.54
N ARG A 120 -33.92 16.26 5.59
CA ARG A 120 -32.47 16.50 5.53
C ARG A 120 -31.68 15.25 5.13
N ARG A 121 -31.99 14.10 5.75
CA ARG A 121 -31.34 12.82 5.39
C ARG A 121 -31.62 12.41 3.94
N MET A 122 -32.86 12.59 3.47
CA MET A 122 -33.21 12.32 2.08
C MET A 122 -32.49 13.26 1.09
N PHE A 123 -32.32 14.53 1.46
CA PHE A 123 -31.57 15.50 0.66
C PHE A 123 -30.10 15.08 0.51
N ILE A 124 -29.45 14.73 1.63
CA ILE A 124 -28.06 14.23 1.62
C ILE A 124 -27.96 12.98 0.77
N PHE A 125 -28.86 12.00 0.98
CA PHE A 125 -28.87 10.76 0.22
C PHE A 125 -29.00 11.03 -1.29
N LYS A 126 -29.96 11.86 -1.71
CA LYS A 126 -30.12 12.24 -3.12
C LYS A 126 -28.86 12.87 -3.69
N LYS A 127 -28.21 13.76 -2.94
CA LYS A 127 -26.97 14.44 -3.35
C LYS A 127 -25.82 13.44 -3.51
N VAL A 128 -25.64 12.51 -2.57
CA VAL A 128 -24.64 11.43 -2.69
C VAL A 128 -24.93 10.53 -3.89
N THR A 129 -26.18 10.10 -4.07
CA THR A 129 -26.57 9.24 -5.21
C THR A 129 -26.47 9.94 -6.56
N SER A 130 -26.53 11.28 -6.60
CA SER A 130 -26.26 12.05 -7.83
C SER A 130 -24.77 12.15 -8.18
N MET A 131 -23.88 12.01 -7.20
CA MET A 131 -22.43 12.00 -7.43
C MET A 131 -21.96 10.62 -7.89
N GLN A 132 -22.49 9.55 -7.30
CA GLN A 132 -22.22 8.18 -7.74
C GLN A 132 -23.39 7.24 -7.46
N PRO A 133 -23.76 6.35 -8.42
CA PRO A 133 -24.80 5.36 -8.19
C PRO A 133 -24.49 4.46 -6.98
N PRO A 134 -25.49 4.11 -6.15
CA PRO A 134 -25.28 3.34 -4.93
C PRO A 134 -24.68 1.95 -5.19
N LEU A 135 -25.05 1.31 -6.31
CA LEU A 135 -24.46 0.02 -6.72
C LEU A 135 -22.95 0.14 -7.00
N LYS A 136 -22.51 1.25 -7.60
CA LYS A 136 -21.08 1.52 -7.81
C LYS A 136 -20.37 1.79 -6.49
N ILE A 137 -20.98 2.56 -5.59
CA ILE A 137 -20.40 2.79 -4.25
C ILE A 137 -20.17 1.47 -3.51
N ILE A 138 -21.13 0.54 -3.56
CA ILE A 138 -21.00 -0.78 -2.96
C ILE A 138 -19.90 -1.60 -3.65
N SER A 139 -19.86 -1.58 -4.99
CA SER A 139 -18.83 -2.30 -5.76
C SER A 139 -17.42 -1.78 -5.46
N ASP A 140 -17.24 -0.47 -5.41
CA ASP A 140 -15.97 0.19 -5.12
C ASP A 140 -15.53 -0.11 -3.68
N ALA A 141 -16.47 -0.08 -2.72
CA ALA A 141 -16.20 -0.47 -1.34
C ALA A 141 -15.80 -1.95 -1.21
N TRP A 142 -16.46 -2.84 -1.97
CA TRP A 142 -16.10 -4.26 -2.01
C TRP A 142 -14.72 -4.49 -2.62
N GLN A 143 -14.38 -3.78 -3.71
CA GLN A 143 -13.05 -3.84 -4.31
C GLN A 143 -11.96 -3.37 -3.36
N ALA A 144 -12.20 -2.29 -2.62
CA ALA A 144 -11.28 -1.79 -1.60
C ALA A 144 -11.12 -2.80 -0.44
N PHE A 145 -12.23 -3.35 0.05
CA PHE A 145 -12.21 -4.36 1.11
C PHE A 145 -11.44 -5.61 0.72
N LYS A 146 -11.62 -6.09 -0.52
CA LYS A 146 -10.88 -7.25 -1.06
C LYS A 146 -9.37 -7.04 -1.12
N VAL A 147 -8.90 -5.81 -1.26
CA VAL A 147 -7.47 -5.48 -1.32
C VAL A 147 -6.85 -5.37 0.08
N MET A 148 -7.68 -5.11 1.09
CA MET A 148 -7.24 -4.92 2.48
C MET A 148 -7.20 -6.24 3.29
N ILE A 149 -7.85 -7.30 2.79
CA ILE A 149 -7.82 -8.67 3.35
C ILE A 149 -6.80 -9.51 2.59
#